data_AF-A0A6A5FPS3-F1
#
_entry.id   AF-A0A6A5FPS3-F1
#
_cell.length_a   1.000
_cell.length_b   1.000
_cell.length_c   1.000
_cell.angle_alpha   90.00
_cell.angle_beta   90.00
_cell.angle_gamma   90.00
#
_symmetry.space_group_name_H-M   'P 1'
#
loop_
_entity.id
_entity.type
_entity.pdbx_description
1 polymer ?
#
loop_
_entity_poly.entity_id
_entity_poly.type
_entity_poly.pdbx_seq_one_letter_code
_entity_poly.pdbx_strand_id
1 'polypeptide(L)'
;KVLSPAKKTSHSGNPWASVLLSWFLVQLVLFSGKLNTIASIVTIFFLLVYAAVDLACLALEWASAPNFRPTFRYFTWHTCALGIVGCAVMMFLINAIYASASIAFMLLLLLLIHYLSPTSSWGYISQALIFHQV
;
A
#
# COMPACT_ATOMS: atom_id res chain seq x y z
N LYS A 1 3.73 -17.78 9.91
CA LYS A 1 3.58 -18.14 11.35
C LYS A 1 4.03 -17.02 12.30
N VAL A 2 5.04 -16.22 11.97
CA VAL A 2 5.57 -15.13 12.84
C VAL A 2 4.53 -14.10 13.29
N LEU A 3 3.59 -13.71 12.41
CA LEU A 3 2.53 -12.74 12.73
C LEU A 3 1.25 -13.36 13.33
N SER A 4 1.24 -14.67 13.64
CA SER A 4 0.06 -15.33 14.22
C SER A 4 -0.44 -14.73 15.55
N PRO A 5 0.40 -14.23 16.48
CA PRO A 5 -0.11 -13.67 17.73
C PRO A 5 -0.91 -12.38 17.52
N ALA A 6 -0.63 -11.61 16.46
CA ALA A 6 -1.37 -10.39 16.15
C ALA A 6 -2.83 -10.69 15.75
N LYS A 7 -3.12 -11.89 15.22
CA LYS A 7 -4.47 -12.32 14.81
C LYS A 7 -5.41 -12.60 15.98
N LYS A 8 -4.93 -12.62 17.23
CA LYS A 8 -5.78 -12.99 18.39
C LYS A 8 -6.89 -11.94 18.61
N THR A 9 -8.12 -12.42 18.60
CA THR A 9 -9.33 -11.62 18.86
C THR A 9 -9.98 -12.04 20.19
N SER A 10 -10.76 -11.13 20.77
CA SER A 10 -11.66 -11.42 21.89
C SER A 10 -12.85 -12.27 21.42
N HIS A 11 -13.65 -12.79 22.36
CA HIS A 11 -14.91 -13.48 22.08
C HIS A 11 -15.90 -12.62 21.28
N SER A 12 -15.87 -11.29 21.47
CA SER A 12 -16.66 -10.33 20.68
C SER A 12 -16.05 -9.95 19.33
N GLY A 13 -14.91 -10.55 18.94
CA GLY A 13 -14.20 -10.24 17.70
C GLY A 13 -13.20 -9.08 17.79
N ASN A 14 -13.06 -8.41 18.94
CA ASN A 14 -12.13 -7.28 19.10
C ASN A 14 -10.64 -7.73 18.99
N PRO A 15 -9.84 -7.20 18.04
CA PRO A 15 -8.43 -7.58 17.83
C PRO A 15 -7.47 -6.92 18.84
N TRP A 16 -7.67 -7.21 20.13
CA TRP A 16 -6.91 -6.58 21.23
C TRP A 16 -5.39 -6.77 21.11
N ALA A 17 -4.93 -7.92 20.62
CA ALA A 17 -3.50 -8.20 20.47
C ALA A 17 -2.84 -7.30 19.40
N SER A 18 -3.55 -7.00 18.31
CA SER A 18 -3.09 -6.06 17.29
C SER A 18 -3.04 -4.63 17.82
N VAL A 19 -4.02 -4.25 18.65
CA VAL A 19 -4.06 -2.92 19.29
C VAL A 19 -2.89 -2.73 20.26
N LEU A 20 -2.58 -3.71 21.10
CA LEU A 20 -1.43 -3.62 22.01
C LEU A 20 -0.10 -3.59 21.24
N LEU A 21 0.02 -4.35 20.16
CA LEU A 21 1.20 -4.35 19.31
C LEU A 21 1.39 -2.97 18.65
N SER A 22 0.33 -2.38 18.07
CA SER A 22 0.43 -1.06 17.45
C SER A 22 0.70 0.04 18.47
N TRP A 23 0.07 -0.03 19.65
CA TRP A 23 0.35 0.89 20.77
C TRP A 23 1.83 0.85 21.17
N PHE A 24 2.39 -0.35 21.36
CA PHE A 24 3.80 -0.50 21.72
C PHE A 24 4.74 0.08 20.65
N LEU A 25 4.48 -0.21 19.37
CA LEU A 25 5.29 0.31 18.25
C LEU A 25 5.23 1.85 18.17
N VAL A 26 4.04 2.44 18.30
CA VAL A 26 3.87 3.89 18.30
C VAL A 26 4.62 4.52 19.48
N GLN A 27 4.55 3.90 20.66
CA GLN A 27 5.22 4.40 21.85
C GLN A 27 6.75 4.45 21.67
N LEU A 28 7.35 3.43 21.04
CA LEU A 28 8.78 3.43 20.72
C LEU A 28 9.18 4.59 19.79
N VAL A 29 8.33 4.92 18.81
CA VAL A 29 8.57 6.04 17.88
C VAL A 29 8.44 7.38 18.60
N LEU A 30 7.42 7.56 19.44
CA LEU A 30 7.21 8.81 20.18
C LEU A 30 8.33 9.12 21.18
N PHE A 31 8.90 8.09 21.82
CA PHE A 31 10.06 8.27 22.70
C PHE A 31 11.32 8.78 22.00
N SER A 32 11.38 8.79 20.66
CA SER A 32 12.47 9.41 19.90
C SER A 32 12.53 10.94 20.07
N GLY A 33 11.43 11.59 20.50
CA GLY A 33 11.38 13.03 20.80
C GLY A 33 11.50 13.97 19.59
N LYS A 34 11.66 13.43 18.37
CA LYS A 34 11.85 14.20 17.12
C LYS A 34 10.58 14.27 16.30
N LEU A 35 9.57 15.00 16.81
CA LEU A 35 8.24 15.11 16.19
C LEU A 35 8.28 15.54 14.71
N ASN A 36 9.17 16.47 14.35
CA ASN A 36 9.28 16.93 12.96
C ASN A 36 9.74 15.80 12.00
N THR A 37 10.70 14.98 12.43
CA THR A 37 11.16 13.82 11.65
C THR A 37 10.05 12.77 11.53
N ILE A 38 9.31 12.52 12.61
CA ILE A 38 8.18 11.58 12.61
C ILE A 38 7.11 12.07 11.63
N ALA A 39 6.77 13.36 11.66
CA ALA A 39 5.79 13.95 10.76
C ALA A 39 6.19 13.79 9.28
N SER A 40 7.46 14.04 8.94
CA SER A 40 7.96 13.82 7.58
C SER A 40 7.85 12.36 7.15
N ILE A 41 8.29 11.41 8.00
CA ILE A 41 8.25 9.98 7.68
C ILE A 41 6.80 9.51 7.47
N VAL A 42 5.89 9.87 8.37
CA VAL A 42 4.47 9.50 8.29
C VAL A 42 3.85 10.07 7.00
N THR A 43 4.15 11.32 6.65
CA THR A 43 3.66 11.95 5.42
C THR A 43 4.13 11.21 4.17
N ILE A 44 5.41 10.81 4.12
CA ILE A 44 5.97 10.03 3.01
C ILE A 44 5.27 8.67 2.89
N PHE A 45 5.00 7.99 4.00
CA PHE A 45 4.25 6.72 3.98
C PHE A 45 2.82 6.90 3.48
N PHE A 46 2.11 7.98 3.85
CA PHE A 46 0.78 8.27 3.30
C PHE A 46 0.82 8.55 1.80
N LEU A 47 1.77 9.36 1.33
CA LEU A 47 1.96 9.61 -0.11
C LEU A 47 2.27 8.33 -0.88
N LEU A 48 3.05 7.42 -0.29
CA LEU A 48 3.34 6.12 -0.90
C LEU A 48 2.09 5.24 -1.03
N VAL A 49 1.22 5.24 -0.01
CA VAL A 49 -0.07 4.52 -0.08
C VAL A 49 -0.97 5.11 -1.16
N TYR A 50 -1.06 6.43 -1.26
CA TYR A 50 -1.83 7.09 -2.32
C TYR A 50 -1.29 6.75 -3.71
N ALA A 51 0.04 6.85 -3.91
CA ALA A 51 0.68 6.43 -5.15
C ALA A 51 0.42 4.96 -5.50
N ALA A 52 0.45 4.07 -4.51
CA ALA A 52 0.20 2.64 -4.71
C ALA A 52 -1.27 2.35 -5.09
N VAL A 53 -2.22 3.07 -4.52
CA VAL A 53 -3.64 2.97 -4.89
C VAL A 53 -3.85 3.46 -6.32
N ASP A 54 -3.30 4.62 -6.68
CA ASP A 54 -3.40 5.15 -8.05
C ASP A 54 -2.71 4.22 -9.06
N LEU A 55 -1.56 3.63 -8.70
CA LEU A 55 -0.87 2.62 -9.51
C LEU A 55 -1.74 1.38 -9.70
N ALA A 56 -2.39 0.89 -8.65
CA ALA A 56 -3.28 -0.28 -8.74
C ALA A 56 -4.47 0.00 -9.66
N CYS A 57 -5.12 1.16 -9.53
CA CYS A 57 -6.20 1.59 -10.41
C CYS A 57 -5.74 1.71 -11.87
N LEU A 58 -4.58 2.35 -12.10
CA LEU A 58 -3.99 2.48 -13.43
C LEU A 58 -3.68 1.12 -14.05
N ALA A 59 -3.09 0.21 -13.29
CA ALA A 59 -2.75 -1.14 -13.74
C ALA A 59 -4.01 -1.96 -14.10
N LEU A 60 -5.08 -1.86 -13.32
CA LEU A 60 -6.34 -2.56 -13.59
C LEU A 60 -7.06 -2.00 -14.84
N GLU A 61 -7.03 -0.67 -15.02
CA GLU A 61 -7.58 0.00 -16.19
C GLU A 61 -6.81 -0.39 -17.47
N TRP A 62 -5.47 -0.33 -17.45
CA TRP A 62 -4.65 -0.72 -18.59
C TRP A 62 -4.69 -2.21 -18.90
N ALA A 63 -4.87 -3.06 -17.90
CA ALA A 63 -5.07 -4.50 -18.09
C ALA A 63 -6.51 -4.85 -18.51
N SER A 64 -7.41 -3.86 -18.63
CA SER A 64 -8.83 -4.05 -18.95
C SER A 64 -9.48 -5.14 -18.08
N ALA A 65 -9.19 -5.13 -16.78
CA ALA A 65 -9.59 -6.21 -15.89
C ALA A 65 -11.14 -6.33 -15.84
N PRO A 66 -11.74 -7.52 -16.11
CA PRO A 66 -13.20 -7.66 -16.26
C PRO A 66 -14.02 -7.27 -15.01
N ASN A 67 -13.39 -7.38 -13.83
CA ASN A 67 -13.96 -7.05 -12.52
C ASN A 67 -13.76 -5.57 -12.14
N PHE A 68 -12.93 -4.81 -12.86
CA PHE A 68 -12.69 -3.40 -12.60
C PHE A 68 -13.62 -2.55 -13.47
N ARG A 69 -14.70 -2.04 -12.86
CA ARG A 69 -15.76 -1.26 -13.54
C ARG A 69 -15.98 0.07 -12.82
N PRO A 70 -15.05 1.03 -12.92
CA PRO A 70 -15.18 2.33 -12.28
C PRO A 70 -16.43 3.04 -12.81
N THR A 71 -17.38 3.37 -11.92
CA THR A 71 -18.62 4.09 -12.27
C THR A 71 -18.50 5.60 -12.07
N PHE A 72 -17.40 6.06 -11.47
CA PHE A 72 -17.19 7.46 -11.17
C PHE A 72 -16.86 8.24 -12.45
N ARG A 73 -17.63 9.32 -12.71
CA ARG A 73 -17.56 10.09 -13.97
C ARG A 73 -16.20 10.69 -14.28
N TYR A 74 -15.42 11.06 -13.27
CA TYR A 74 -14.10 11.70 -13.45
C TYR A 74 -12.94 10.73 -13.27
N PHE A 75 -13.22 9.43 -13.18
CA PHE A 75 -12.17 8.43 -13.20
C PHE A 75 -11.60 8.30 -14.62
N THR A 76 -10.31 8.53 -14.77
CA THR A 76 -9.55 8.26 -15.99
C THR A 76 -8.17 7.71 -15.65
N TRP A 77 -7.55 6.98 -16.57
CA TRP A 77 -6.15 6.57 -16.40
C TRP A 77 -5.21 7.77 -16.24
N HIS A 78 -5.53 8.91 -16.89
CA HIS A 78 -4.79 10.16 -16.77
C HIS A 78 -4.80 10.70 -15.34
N THR A 79 -5.96 10.70 -14.67
CA THR A 79 -6.06 11.15 -13.28
C THR A 79 -5.26 10.27 -12.33
N CYS A 80 -5.21 8.96 -12.57
CA CYS A 80 -4.37 8.05 -11.79
C CYS A 80 -2.89 8.33 -12.03
N ALA A 81 -2.47 8.49 -13.29
CA ALA A 81 -1.08 8.80 -13.63
C ALA A 81 -0.62 10.13 -13.02
N LEU A 82 -1.47 11.17 -13.04
CA LEU A 82 -1.21 12.44 -12.36
C LEU A 82 -1.08 12.27 -10.84
N GLY A 83 -1.92 11.45 -10.22
CA GLY A 83 -1.85 11.14 -8.79
C GLY A 83 -0.51 10.47 -8.41
N ILE A 84 -0.08 9.46 -9.18
CA ILE A 84 1.21 8.77 -8.99
C ILE A 84 2.37 9.77 -9.09
N VAL A 85 2.41 10.56 -10.17
CA VAL A 85 3.48 11.53 -10.40
C VAL A 85 3.49 12.59 -9.30
N GLY A 86 2.33 13.14 -8.94
CA GLY A 86 2.21 14.13 -7.88
C GLY A 86 2.68 13.61 -6.53
N CYS A 87 2.30 12.38 -6.16
CA CYS A 87 2.76 11.75 -4.93
C CYS A 87 4.27 11.49 -4.96
N ALA A 88 4.81 10.97 -6.06
CA ALA A 88 6.25 10.71 -6.20
C ALA A 88 7.06 12.01 -6.06
N VAL A 89 6.66 13.08 -6.77
CA VAL A 89 7.32 14.38 -6.68
C VAL A 89 7.30 14.90 -5.24
N MET A 90 6.13 14.89 -4.58
CA MET A 90 6.01 15.36 -3.20
C MET A 90 6.86 14.53 -2.21
N MET A 91 6.94 13.21 -2.39
CA MET A 91 7.80 12.37 -1.55
C MET A 91 9.27 12.77 -1.63
N PHE A 92 9.80 12.95 -2.85
CA PHE A 92 11.20 13.35 -3.05
C PHE A 92 11.48 14.79 -2.61
N LEU A 93 10.49 15.69 -2.72
CA LEU A 93 10.58 17.06 -2.19
C LEU A 93 10.66 17.10 -0.66
N ILE A 94 9.91 16.26 0.05
CA ILE A 94 9.95 16.21 1.52
C ILE A 94 11.30 15.68 2.00
N ASN A 95 11.71 14.50 1.53
CA ASN A 95 13.01 13.92 1.87
C ASN A 95 13.36 12.76 0.93
N ALA A 96 14.39 12.93 0.10
CA ALA A 96 14.80 11.90 -0.87
C ALA A 96 15.29 10.58 -0.22
N ILE A 97 15.93 10.64 0.96
CA ILE A 97 16.45 9.46 1.65
C ILE A 97 15.29 8.62 2.19
N TYR A 98 14.35 9.23 2.91
CA TYR A 98 13.17 8.53 3.42
C TYR A 98 12.23 8.09 2.31
N ALA A 99 12.10 8.86 1.22
CA ALA A 99 11.32 8.48 0.04
C ALA A 99 11.87 7.22 -0.61
N SER A 100 13.17 7.21 -0.95
CA SER A 100 13.81 6.04 -1.57
C SER A 100 13.77 4.81 -0.66
N ALA A 101 14.01 4.96 0.64
CA ALA A 101 13.88 3.89 1.62
C ALA A 101 12.45 3.32 1.68
N SER A 102 11.42 4.18 1.65
CA SER A 102 10.02 3.75 1.72
C SER A 102 9.58 3.04 0.44
N ILE A 103 10.02 3.51 -0.74
CA ILE A 103 9.78 2.83 -2.02
C ILE A 103 10.45 1.46 -2.03
N ALA A 104 11.71 1.37 -1.61
CA ALA A 104 12.43 0.10 -1.51
C ALA A 104 11.72 -0.88 -0.55
N PHE A 105 11.25 -0.38 0.60
CA PHE A 105 10.46 -1.17 1.55
C PHE A 105 9.15 -1.68 0.93
N MET A 106 8.42 -0.84 0.20
CA MET A 106 7.21 -1.26 -0.52
C MET A 106 7.50 -2.33 -1.58
N LEU A 107 8.55 -2.17 -2.38
CA LEU A 107 8.95 -3.17 -3.37
C LEU A 107 9.30 -4.50 -2.70
N LEU A 108 10.02 -4.46 -1.57
CA LEU A 108 10.33 -5.65 -0.79
C LEU A 108 9.06 -6.33 -0.27
N LEU A 109 8.08 -5.57 0.23
CA LEU A 109 6.79 -6.14 0.65
C LEU A 109 6.03 -6.76 -0.53
N LEU A 110 6.00 -6.10 -1.68
CA LEU A 110 5.35 -6.64 -2.89
C LEU A 110 6.01 -7.94 -3.35
N LEU A 111 7.34 -8.01 -3.36
CA LEU A 111 8.09 -9.23 -3.68
C LEU A 111 7.79 -10.33 -2.67
N LEU A 112 7.83 -10.01 -1.37
CA LEU A 112 7.53 -10.98 -0.31
C LEU A 112 6.12 -11.53 -0.47
N ILE A 113 5.12 -10.68 -0.71
CA ILE A 113 3.74 -11.12 -0.97
C ILE A 113 3.70 -11.98 -2.23
N HIS A 114 4.35 -11.58 -3.32
CA HIS A 114 4.35 -12.35 -4.57
C HIS A 114 4.90 -13.78 -4.37
N TYR A 115 6.00 -13.94 -3.65
CA TYR A 115 6.62 -15.24 -3.41
C TYR A 115 5.94 -16.08 -2.32
N LEU A 116 5.40 -15.44 -1.27
CA LEU A 116 4.80 -16.14 -0.14
C LEU A 116 3.28 -16.32 -0.28
N SER A 117 2.63 -15.63 -1.24
CA SER A 117 1.18 -15.74 -1.38
C SER A 117 0.78 -17.15 -1.82
N PRO A 118 -0.12 -17.82 -1.08
CA PRO A 118 -0.74 -19.04 -1.58
C PRO A 118 -1.57 -18.73 -2.83
N THR A 119 -1.82 -19.74 -3.65
CA THR A 119 -2.70 -19.60 -4.81
C THR A 119 -4.05 -19.03 -4.39
N SER A 120 -4.35 -17.84 -4.90
CA SER A 120 -5.51 -17.05 -4.49
C SER A 120 -6.65 -17.31 -5.48
N SER A 121 -7.86 -17.53 -4.97
CA SER A 121 -9.06 -17.73 -5.81
C SER A 121 -9.58 -16.43 -6.45
N TRP A 122 -9.01 -15.27 -6.10
CA TRP A 122 -9.54 -13.95 -6.46
C TRP A 122 -9.05 -13.41 -7.81
N GLY A 123 -8.25 -14.19 -8.54
CA GLY A 123 -7.74 -13.85 -9.86
C GLY A 123 -6.45 -13.01 -9.84
N TYR A 124 -5.64 -13.14 -10.88
CA TYR A 124 -4.39 -12.41 -11.07
C TYR A 124 -4.49 -11.41 -12.24
N ILE A 125 -3.70 -10.33 -12.20
CA ILE A 125 -3.57 -9.38 -13.33
C ILE A 125 -3.12 -10.11 -14.59
N SER A 126 -2.26 -11.12 -14.46
CA SER A 126 -1.84 -11.98 -15.58
C SER A 126 -2.99 -12.73 -16.22
N GLN A 127 -4.00 -13.16 -15.45
CA GLN A 127 -5.19 -13.82 -15.99
C GLN A 127 -6.08 -12.82 -16.74
N ALA A 128 -6.24 -11.59 -16.21
CA ALA A 128 -6.98 -10.53 -16.91
C ALA A 128 -6.37 -10.21 -18.29
N LEU A 129 -5.04 -10.18 -18.38
CA LEU A 129 -4.34 -9.90 -19.64
C LEU A 129 -4.54 -11.01 -20.69
N ILE A 130 -4.63 -12.28 -20.25
CA ILE A 130 -4.89 -13.43 -21.13
C ILE A 130 -6.31 -13.37 -21.71
N PHE A 131 -7.32 -12.99 -20.90
CA PHE A 131 -8.72 -12.88 -21.36
C PHE A 131 -8.95 -11.75 -22.37
N HIS A 132 -8.02 -10.79 -22.48
CA HIS A 132 -8.06 -9.73 -23.48
C HIS A 132 -7.38 -10.12 -24.81
N GLN A 133 -6.55 -11.17 -24.81
CA GLN A 133 -5.80 -11.64 -25.99
C GLN A 133 -6.52 -12.77 -26.75
N VAL A 134 -7.67 -13.25 -26.25
CA VAL A 134 -8.55 -14.25 -26.89
C VAL A 134 -9.87 -13.61 -27.29
#